data_AF-A0AAD9H385-F1
#
_entry.id   AF-A0AAD9H385-F1
#
_cell.length_a   1.000
_cell.length_b   1.000
_cell.length_c   1.000
_cell.angle_alpha   90.00
_cell.angle_beta   90.00
_cell.angle_gamma   90.00
#
_symmetry.space_group_name_H-M   'P 1'
#
loop_
_entity.id
_entity.type
_entity.pdbx_description
1 polymer ?
#
loop_
_entity_poly.entity_id
_entity_poly.type
_entity_poly.pdbx_seq_one_letter_code
_entity_poly.pdbx_strand_id
1 'polypeptide(L)'
;MDQLIPSFNRVQLGLDAPSGLISRLPQLESAILSGDTTISPSGLLLLLDRPSPASVASSLAELQSDRATLLRRAIYTPAALSPAEIDLLRCRFWPLHEYNSCLGAYASALAKLESDTSEEHTRSTFNRLRELREKLAGEEEKAFGAALQEWGRRMMLGTGIPKAEWGYAVYYDPDADNDDFQSRVTASLQWARDYSAVAKEKGQASWALHRIQWPAGGTDARFERLRRDFQTVRDALPEGILRNVFLVADRDSVHSVLHGARGGGFVDDMWAWAVDPEHRHRDGDEQEREPAAYPGYMRVRLQQLVNNFYAARQGSEMVPLETLWACAQRSYERAFVSVREEDFQKWVGTRDVGSCLRQRELWEQGQGRRSQGQPPI
;
A
#
# COMPACT_ATOMS: atom_id res chain seq x y z
N MET A 1 -14.81 5.51 20.08
CA MET A 1 -13.89 4.63 20.85
C MET A 1 -14.38 3.19 20.90
N ASP A 2 -15.65 2.96 21.24
CA ASP A 2 -16.23 1.62 21.38
C ASP A 2 -16.08 0.70 20.17
N GLN A 3 -16.07 1.27 18.96
CA GLN A 3 -15.86 0.53 17.72
C GLN A 3 -14.40 0.13 17.49
N LEU A 4 -13.43 0.86 18.05
CA LEU A 4 -11.99 0.57 17.92
C LEU A 4 -11.52 -0.45 18.95
N ILE A 5 -12.07 -0.43 20.16
CA ILE A 5 -11.66 -1.31 21.26
C ILE A 5 -11.64 -2.79 20.86
N PRO A 6 -12.63 -3.35 20.15
CA PRO A 6 -12.59 -4.74 19.71
C PRO A 6 -11.35 -5.08 18.89
N SER A 7 -10.74 -4.11 18.20
CA SER A 7 -9.56 -4.33 17.37
C SER A 7 -8.22 -4.20 18.07
N PHE A 8 -8.20 -3.84 19.36
CA PHE A 8 -6.96 -3.78 20.13
C PHE A 8 -6.29 -5.16 20.15
N ASN A 9 -4.96 -5.20 20.04
CA ASN A 9 -4.20 -6.44 19.99
C ASN A 9 -4.49 -7.30 21.23
N ARG A 10 -4.59 -6.68 22.42
CA ARG A 10 -4.96 -7.41 23.65
C ARG A 10 -6.32 -8.10 23.53
N VAL A 11 -7.29 -7.48 22.87
CA VAL A 11 -8.63 -8.08 22.65
C VAL A 11 -8.57 -9.19 21.61
N GLN A 12 -7.88 -8.95 20.49
CA GLN A 12 -7.73 -9.92 19.41
C GLN A 12 -6.99 -11.18 19.87
N LEU A 13 -6.03 -11.04 20.78
CA LEU A 13 -5.28 -12.15 21.38
C LEU A 13 -5.98 -12.78 22.61
N GLY A 14 -7.21 -12.34 22.93
CA GLY A 14 -8.00 -12.90 24.04
C GLY A 14 -7.47 -12.57 25.43
N LEU A 15 -6.58 -11.57 25.55
CA LEU A 15 -6.03 -11.13 26.84
C LEU A 15 -7.02 -10.25 27.62
N ASP A 16 -7.87 -9.52 26.91
CA ASP A 16 -8.90 -8.63 27.50
C ASP A 16 -10.27 -8.85 26.84
N ALA A 17 -11.34 -8.65 27.62
CA ALA A 17 -12.71 -8.69 27.11
C ALA A 17 -13.17 -7.29 26.65
N PRO A 18 -13.67 -7.11 25.41
CA PRO A 18 -13.99 -5.80 24.86
C PRO A 18 -15.08 -5.07 25.65
N SER A 19 -16.09 -5.78 26.16
CA SER A 19 -17.16 -5.21 27.00
C SER A 19 -16.63 -4.61 28.31
N GLY A 20 -15.66 -5.28 28.93
CA GLY A 20 -14.97 -4.79 30.12
C GLY A 20 -14.17 -3.52 29.84
N LEU A 21 -13.57 -3.42 28.64
CA LEU A 21 -12.83 -2.24 28.22
C LEU A 21 -13.74 -1.05 27.95
N ILE A 22 -14.80 -1.28 27.17
CA ILE A 22 -15.79 -0.25 26.81
C ILE A 22 -16.43 0.35 28.06
N SER A 23 -16.82 -0.48 29.03
CA SER A 23 -17.46 0.00 30.27
C SER A 23 -16.52 0.82 31.16
N ARG A 24 -15.22 0.52 31.17
CA ARG A 24 -14.23 1.20 32.03
C ARG A 24 -13.60 2.43 31.39
N LEU A 25 -13.55 2.50 30.06
CA LEU A 25 -12.82 3.54 29.35
C LEU A 25 -13.28 4.96 29.73
N PRO A 26 -14.58 5.30 29.82
CA PRO A 26 -14.99 6.67 30.16
C PRO A 26 -14.48 7.14 31.52
N GLN A 27 -14.45 6.25 32.50
CA GLN A 27 -13.97 6.55 33.86
C GLN A 27 -12.45 6.75 33.86
N LEU A 28 -11.73 5.86 33.18
CA LEU A 28 -10.27 5.95 33.02
C LEU A 28 -9.86 7.21 32.26
N GLU A 29 -10.56 7.52 31.16
CA GLU A 29 -10.35 8.73 30.37
C GLU A 29 -10.56 9.98 31.22
N SER A 30 -11.67 10.07 31.96
CA SER A 30 -11.93 11.20 32.85
C SER A 30 -10.84 11.37 33.91
N ALA A 31 -10.37 10.28 34.53
CA ALA A 31 -9.27 10.30 35.50
C ALA A 31 -7.98 10.86 34.87
N ILE A 32 -7.59 10.37 33.69
CA ILE A 32 -6.37 10.82 33.01
C ILE A 32 -6.45 12.28 32.59
N LEU A 33 -7.59 12.68 32.02
CA LEU A 33 -7.78 14.05 31.53
C LEU A 33 -7.82 15.05 32.69
N SER A 34 -8.33 14.65 33.86
CA SER A 34 -8.29 15.45 35.09
C SER A 34 -6.94 15.44 35.82
N GLY A 35 -5.95 14.68 35.33
CA GLY A 35 -4.61 14.62 35.89
C GLY A 35 -4.42 13.59 37.00
N ASP A 36 -5.41 12.74 37.25
CA ASP A 36 -5.26 11.59 38.12
C ASP A 36 -4.44 10.50 37.42
N THR A 37 -3.24 10.28 37.94
CA THR A 37 -2.28 9.30 37.44
C THR A 37 -2.25 8.01 38.27
N THR A 38 -3.18 7.84 39.22
CA THR A 38 -3.26 6.64 40.09
C THR A 38 -3.84 5.40 39.40
N ILE A 39 -3.49 5.21 38.13
CA ILE A 39 -3.98 4.08 37.34
C ILE A 39 -3.16 2.84 37.67
N SER A 40 -3.87 1.76 38.00
CA SER A 40 -3.26 0.45 38.20
C SER A 40 -2.41 0.03 36.98
N PRO A 41 -1.29 -0.67 37.14
CA PRO A 41 -0.47 -1.15 36.02
C PRO A 41 -1.26 -1.91 34.95
N SER A 42 -2.25 -2.71 35.36
CA SER A 42 -3.13 -3.43 34.43
C SER A 42 -4.03 -2.49 33.62
N GLY A 43 -4.51 -1.40 34.22
CA GLY A 43 -5.25 -0.35 33.52
C GLY A 43 -4.39 0.40 32.50
N LEU A 44 -3.10 0.57 32.79
CA LEU A 44 -2.14 1.19 31.85
C LEU A 44 -1.93 0.32 30.61
N LEU A 45 -1.67 -0.99 30.79
CA LEU A 45 -1.47 -1.92 29.67
C LEU A 45 -2.67 -1.96 28.73
N LEU A 46 -3.86 -1.92 29.34
CA LEU A 46 -5.16 -1.93 28.66
C LEU A 46 -5.36 -0.69 27.79
N LEU A 47 -5.17 0.51 28.35
CA LEU A 47 -5.37 1.77 27.61
C LEU A 47 -4.33 1.99 26.52
N LEU A 48 -3.12 1.52 26.76
CA LEU A 48 -2.01 1.66 25.83
C LEU A 48 -1.94 0.53 24.79
N ASP A 49 -2.84 -0.46 24.88
CA ASP A 49 -2.85 -1.68 24.06
C ASP A 49 -1.46 -2.33 23.97
N ARG A 50 -0.87 -2.62 25.15
CA ARG A 50 0.51 -3.12 25.27
C ARG A 50 0.59 -4.61 25.59
N PRO A 51 1.66 -5.28 25.14
CA PRO A 51 1.95 -6.65 25.57
C PRO A 51 2.32 -6.68 27.05
N SER A 52 2.40 -7.88 27.63
CA SER A 52 2.83 -8.05 29.02
C SER A 52 4.29 -7.58 29.22
N PRO A 53 4.68 -7.17 30.44
CA PRO A 53 6.07 -6.79 30.71
C PRO A 53 7.10 -7.89 30.34
N ALA A 54 6.72 -9.17 30.48
CA ALA A 54 7.55 -10.29 30.09
C ALA A 54 7.75 -10.36 28.56
N SER A 55 6.69 -10.13 27.78
CA SER A 55 6.78 -10.07 26.31
C SER A 55 7.63 -8.87 25.85
N VAL A 56 7.46 -7.70 26.46
CA VAL A 56 8.33 -6.52 26.19
C VAL A 56 9.79 -6.86 26.47
N ALA A 57 10.09 -7.50 27.60
CA ALA A 57 11.45 -7.87 27.97
C ALA A 57 12.05 -8.90 26.99
N SER A 58 11.26 -9.87 26.54
CA SER A 58 11.68 -10.86 25.53
C SER A 58 12.06 -10.16 24.21
N SER A 59 11.19 -9.30 23.69
CA SER A 59 11.44 -8.59 22.43
C SER A 59 12.66 -7.66 22.50
N LEU A 60 12.90 -7.02 23.65
CA LEU A 60 14.08 -6.18 23.87
C LEU A 60 15.37 -7.01 23.97
N ALA A 61 15.31 -8.18 24.62
CA ALA A 61 16.45 -9.08 24.75
C ALA A 61 16.89 -9.63 23.38
N GLU A 62 15.94 -9.96 22.50
CA GLU A 62 16.23 -10.39 21.11
C GLU A 62 16.99 -9.32 20.31
N LEU A 63 16.68 -8.04 20.52
CA LEU A 63 17.39 -6.93 19.90
C LEU A 63 18.67 -6.52 20.62
N GLN A 64 19.00 -7.15 21.75
CA GLN A 64 20.10 -6.75 22.64
C GLN A 64 20.05 -5.25 22.98
N SER A 65 18.84 -4.72 23.19
CA SER A 65 18.60 -3.29 23.33
C SER A 65 17.95 -2.96 24.67
N ASP A 66 18.34 -1.82 25.25
CA ASP A 66 17.70 -1.27 26.45
C ASP A 66 16.52 -0.36 26.04
N ARG A 67 15.40 -0.46 26.78
CA ARG A 67 14.18 0.29 26.47
C ARG A 67 14.41 1.80 26.47
N ALA A 68 15.06 2.34 27.50
CA ALA A 68 15.25 3.79 27.61
C ALA A 68 16.14 4.32 26.49
N THR A 69 17.20 3.57 26.18
CA THR A 69 18.12 3.89 25.08
C THR A 69 17.41 3.84 23.72
N LEU A 70 16.59 2.81 23.48
CA LEU A 70 15.82 2.66 22.25
C LEU A 70 14.82 3.81 22.05
N LEU A 71 14.04 4.14 23.08
CA LEU A 71 13.08 5.26 23.02
C LEU A 71 13.78 6.59 22.77
N ARG A 72 14.91 6.84 23.45
CA ARG A 72 15.71 8.06 23.24
C ARG A 72 16.23 8.15 21.81
N ARG A 73 16.78 7.06 21.27
CA ARG A 73 17.25 7.00 19.88
C ARG A 73 16.12 7.26 18.89
N ALA A 74 14.93 6.73 19.15
CA ALA A 74 13.78 6.96 18.29
C ALA A 74 13.37 8.44 18.25
N ILE A 75 13.40 9.14 19.39
CA ILE A 75 13.01 10.56 19.47
C ILE A 75 14.06 11.46 18.81
N TYR A 76 15.35 11.28 19.14
CA TYR A 76 16.39 12.24 18.77
C TYR A 76 17.18 11.86 17.52
N THR A 77 17.28 10.57 17.20
CA THR A 77 18.08 10.06 16.07
C THR A 77 17.36 8.91 15.35
N PRO A 78 16.10 9.09 14.90
CA PRO A 78 15.30 7.99 14.32
C PRO A 78 15.99 7.33 13.12
N ALA A 79 16.73 8.09 12.30
CA ALA A 79 17.50 7.57 11.18
C ALA A 79 18.57 6.53 11.58
N ALA A 80 19.02 6.51 12.84
CA ALA A 80 19.99 5.55 13.37
C ALA A 80 19.36 4.25 13.89
N LEU A 81 18.02 4.11 13.87
CA LEU A 81 17.36 2.86 14.26
C LEU A 81 17.60 1.76 13.20
N SER A 82 17.81 0.52 13.64
CA SER A 82 17.78 -0.63 12.75
C SER A 82 16.35 -0.94 12.28
N PRO A 83 16.15 -1.71 11.19
CA PRO A 83 14.82 -2.14 10.77
C PRO A 83 14.04 -2.88 11.87
N ALA A 84 14.70 -3.78 12.61
CA ALA A 84 14.06 -4.54 13.67
C ALA A 84 13.65 -3.66 14.87
N GLU A 85 14.44 -2.63 15.19
CA GLU A 85 14.08 -1.63 16.20
C GLU A 85 12.88 -0.78 15.78
N ILE A 86 12.83 -0.38 14.50
CA ILE A 86 11.68 0.32 13.93
C ILE A 86 10.43 -0.54 14.01
N ASP A 87 10.52 -1.82 13.63
CA ASP A 87 9.42 -2.76 13.68
C ASP A 87 8.90 -2.92 15.11
N LEU A 88 9.79 -3.12 16.08
CA LEU A 88 9.42 -3.26 17.48
C LEU A 88 8.68 -2.02 18.01
N LEU A 89 9.18 -0.81 17.71
CA LEU A 89 8.57 0.44 18.15
C LEU A 89 7.25 0.74 17.45
N ARG A 90 7.17 0.52 16.13
CA ARG A 90 5.94 0.62 15.33
C ARG A 90 4.84 -0.30 15.86
N CYS A 91 5.24 -1.52 16.25
CA CYS A 91 4.36 -2.51 16.84
C CYS A 91 4.16 -2.29 18.34
N ARG A 92 4.60 -1.17 18.94
CA ARG A 92 4.43 -0.86 20.38
C ARG A 92 4.88 -2.00 21.30
N PHE A 93 6.01 -2.61 20.95
CA PHE A 93 6.61 -3.78 21.59
C PHE A 93 5.91 -5.13 21.40
N TRP A 94 4.80 -5.20 20.66
CA TRP A 94 4.22 -6.48 20.26
C TRP A 94 5.20 -7.25 19.37
N PRO A 95 5.36 -8.58 19.59
CA PRO A 95 6.02 -9.43 18.63
C PRO A 95 5.40 -9.26 17.24
N LEU A 96 6.24 -9.15 16.20
CA LEU A 96 5.79 -8.79 14.86
C LEU A 96 4.73 -9.77 14.31
N HIS A 97 4.85 -11.06 14.61
CA HIS A 97 3.89 -12.07 14.17
C HIS A 97 2.52 -11.92 14.85
N GLU A 98 2.47 -11.59 16.14
CA GLU A 98 1.24 -11.31 16.87
C GLU A 98 0.59 -10.03 16.34
N TYR A 99 1.38 -8.95 16.21
CA TYR A 99 0.90 -7.68 15.67
C TYR A 99 0.29 -7.85 14.26
N ASN A 100 0.99 -8.56 13.38
CA ASN A 100 0.53 -8.79 12.01
C ASN A 100 -0.76 -9.63 11.95
N SER A 101 -0.93 -10.57 12.87
CA SER A 101 -2.16 -11.37 12.95
C SER A 101 -3.40 -10.53 13.29
N CYS A 102 -3.22 -9.40 14.00
CA CYS A 102 -4.29 -8.51 14.42
C CYS A 102 -4.56 -7.36 13.44
N LEU A 103 -3.65 -7.07 12.50
CA LEU A 103 -3.77 -5.95 11.56
C LEU A 103 -5.08 -5.95 10.77
N GLY A 104 -5.55 -7.12 10.34
CA GLY A 104 -6.82 -7.26 9.61
C GLY A 104 -8.02 -6.79 10.43
N ALA A 105 -8.08 -7.16 11.71
CA ALA A 105 -9.17 -6.75 12.59
C ALA A 105 -9.16 -5.25 12.86
N TYR A 106 -7.97 -4.64 13.00
CA TYR A 106 -7.81 -3.20 13.10
C TYR A 106 -8.29 -2.46 11.85
N ALA A 107 -7.89 -2.93 10.66
CA ALA A 107 -8.34 -2.36 9.40
C ALA A 107 -9.88 -2.45 9.26
N SER A 108 -10.49 -3.59 9.60
CA SER A 108 -11.94 -3.76 9.55
C SER A 108 -12.69 -2.87 10.55
N ALA A 109 -12.17 -2.71 11.77
CA ALA A 109 -12.76 -1.83 12.77
C ALA A 109 -12.66 -0.35 12.37
N LEU A 110 -11.55 0.04 11.75
CA LEU A 110 -11.38 1.38 11.20
C LEU A 110 -12.36 1.64 10.06
N ALA A 111 -12.45 0.74 9.08
CA ALA A 111 -13.38 0.86 7.97
C ALA A 111 -14.84 0.98 8.46
N LYS A 112 -15.20 0.22 9.50
CA LYS A 112 -16.51 0.32 10.14
C LYS A 112 -16.73 1.66 10.85
N LEU A 113 -15.72 2.19 11.55
CA LEU A 113 -15.81 3.51 12.19
C LEU A 113 -16.01 4.62 11.15
N GLU A 114 -15.30 4.53 10.03
CA GLU A 114 -15.46 5.46 8.93
C GLU A 114 -16.80 5.34 8.21
N SER A 115 -17.39 4.14 8.13
CA SER A 115 -18.71 3.93 7.52
C SER A 115 -19.87 4.38 8.42
N ASP A 116 -19.75 4.12 9.72
CA ASP A 116 -20.85 4.29 10.67
C ASP A 116 -20.91 5.71 11.26
N THR A 117 -19.87 6.53 11.06
CA THR A 117 -19.74 7.84 11.69
C THR A 117 -19.21 8.92 10.73
N SER A 118 -19.28 10.19 11.13
CA SER A 118 -18.72 11.28 10.32
C SER A 118 -17.19 11.31 10.38
N GLU A 119 -16.54 11.88 9.36
CA GLU A 119 -15.09 12.07 9.36
C GLU A 119 -14.60 12.85 10.59
N GLU A 120 -15.37 13.86 11.03
CA GLU A 120 -15.09 14.61 12.25
C GLU A 120 -15.14 13.73 13.50
N HIS A 121 -16.12 12.81 13.58
CA HIS A 121 -16.22 11.87 14.70
C HIS A 121 -15.04 10.88 14.72
N THR A 122 -14.66 10.37 13.55
CA THR A 122 -13.47 9.51 13.39
C THR A 122 -12.22 10.24 13.85
N ARG A 123 -11.99 11.46 13.35
CA ARG A 123 -10.85 12.30 13.72
C ARG A 123 -10.82 12.62 15.21
N SER A 124 -11.97 12.98 15.78
CA SER A 124 -12.13 13.22 17.22
C SER A 124 -11.80 11.98 18.06
N THR A 125 -12.27 10.80 17.63
CA THR A 125 -11.98 9.52 18.29
C THR A 125 -10.47 9.23 18.32
N PHE A 126 -9.78 9.42 17.20
CA PHE A 126 -8.33 9.24 17.13
C PHE A 126 -7.56 10.25 17.98
N ASN A 127 -7.97 11.52 17.95
CA ASN A 127 -7.34 12.56 18.75
C ASN A 127 -7.48 12.27 20.26
N ARG A 128 -8.65 11.82 20.70
CA ARG A 128 -8.87 11.41 22.10
C ARG A 128 -7.98 10.25 22.52
N LEU A 129 -7.90 9.19 21.70
CA LEU A 129 -7.02 8.06 21.98
C LEU A 129 -5.54 8.48 22.03
N ARG A 130 -5.11 9.34 21.11
CA ARG A 130 -3.75 9.87 21.08
C ARG A 130 -3.46 10.69 22.34
N GLU A 131 -4.34 11.61 22.73
CA GLU A 131 -4.16 12.44 23.92
C GLU A 131 -4.06 11.59 25.20
N LEU A 132 -4.91 10.56 25.33
CA LEU A 132 -4.83 9.61 26.43
C LEU A 132 -3.48 8.89 26.47
N ARG A 133 -3.01 8.41 25.32
CA ARG A 133 -1.73 7.72 25.22
C ARG A 133 -0.55 8.64 25.52
N GLU A 134 -0.58 9.88 25.04
CA GLU A 134 0.46 10.88 25.32
C GLU A 134 0.54 11.23 26.81
N LYS A 135 -0.61 11.42 27.48
CA LYS A 135 -0.63 11.69 28.93
C LYS A 135 -0.11 10.51 29.76
N LEU A 136 -0.36 9.28 29.33
CA LEU A 136 0.05 8.07 30.06
C LEU A 136 1.49 7.64 29.78
N ALA A 137 1.94 7.73 28.53
CA ALA A 137 3.20 7.18 28.06
C ALA A 137 4.28 8.24 27.82
N GLY A 138 3.91 9.52 27.73
CA GLY A 138 4.84 10.63 27.58
C GLY A 138 5.78 10.46 26.39
N GLU A 139 7.09 10.42 26.68
CA GLU A 139 8.13 10.25 25.67
C GLU A 139 8.02 8.96 24.87
N GLU A 140 7.46 7.91 25.45
CA GLU A 140 7.33 6.64 24.75
C GLU A 140 6.34 6.72 23.58
N GLU A 141 5.26 7.48 23.70
CA GLU A 141 4.33 7.72 22.59
C GLU A 141 4.99 8.54 21.48
N LYS A 142 5.84 9.52 21.87
CA LYS A 142 6.66 10.29 20.91
C LYS A 142 7.63 9.39 20.15
N ALA A 143 8.27 8.45 20.85
CA ALA A 143 9.17 7.47 20.24
C ALA A 143 8.45 6.57 19.23
N PHE A 144 7.24 6.08 19.55
CA PHE A 144 6.43 5.31 18.60
C PHE A 144 6.06 6.12 17.35
N GLY A 145 5.66 7.38 17.53
CA GLY A 145 5.39 8.29 16.43
C GLY A 145 6.60 8.52 15.53
N ALA A 146 7.77 8.78 16.12
CA ALA A 146 9.02 8.99 15.38
C ALA A 146 9.47 7.73 14.62
N ALA A 147 9.34 6.54 15.23
CA ALA A 147 9.64 5.28 14.56
C ALA A 147 8.69 5.00 13.38
N LEU A 148 7.40 5.30 13.52
CA LEU A 148 6.42 5.17 12.43
C LEU A 148 6.71 6.13 11.27
N GLN A 149 7.08 7.38 11.57
CA GLN A 149 7.47 8.36 10.56
C GLN A 149 8.74 7.93 9.82
N GLU A 150 9.75 7.45 10.54
CA GLU A 150 10.99 6.96 9.94
C GLU A 150 10.76 5.70 9.10
N TRP A 151 9.91 4.78 9.57
CA TRP A 151 9.47 3.64 8.77
C TRP A 151 8.85 4.11 7.44
N GLY A 152 7.91 5.06 7.50
CA GLY A 152 7.31 5.66 6.31
C GLY A 152 8.35 6.29 5.38
N ARG A 153 9.29 7.07 5.93
CA ARG A 153 10.39 7.67 5.15
C ARG A 153 11.25 6.61 4.45
N ARG A 154 11.60 5.51 5.13
CA ARG A 154 12.38 4.42 4.54
C ARG A 154 11.63 3.65 3.47
N MET A 155 10.33 3.46 3.66
CA MET A 155 9.44 2.90 2.64
C MET A 155 9.45 3.77 1.38
N MET A 156 9.32 5.10 1.55
CA MET A 156 9.35 6.06 0.43
C MET A 156 10.69 6.11 -0.31
N LEU A 157 11.80 5.91 0.42
CA LEU A 157 13.15 5.94 -0.15
C LEU A 157 13.65 4.56 -0.59
N GLY A 158 12.88 3.50 -0.38
CA GLY A 158 13.29 2.12 -0.70
C GLY A 158 14.47 1.60 0.14
N THR A 159 14.80 2.22 1.28
CA THR A 159 15.98 1.88 2.11
C THR A 159 15.67 0.92 3.26
N GLY A 160 14.39 0.65 3.54
CA GLY A 160 13.95 -0.21 4.65
C GLY A 160 13.31 -1.54 4.22
N ILE A 161 13.18 -1.78 2.92
CA ILE A 161 12.60 -2.99 2.36
C ILE A 161 13.76 -3.85 1.84
N PRO A 162 13.76 -5.19 2.03
CA PRO A 162 14.68 -6.05 1.30
C PRO A 162 14.69 -5.65 -0.17
N LYS A 163 15.89 -5.58 -0.77
CA LYS A 163 16.15 -5.11 -2.13
C LYS A 163 15.05 -5.64 -3.05
N ALA A 164 14.22 -4.74 -3.57
CA ALA A 164 13.04 -5.14 -4.32
C ALA A 164 13.45 -6.09 -5.45
N GLU A 165 12.93 -7.30 -5.41
CA GLU A 165 13.25 -8.33 -6.40
C GLU A 165 12.38 -8.17 -7.65
N TRP A 166 11.32 -7.36 -7.59
CA TRP A 166 10.47 -7.11 -8.74
C TRP A 166 9.61 -5.85 -8.64
N GLY A 167 9.18 -5.34 -9.80
CA GLY A 167 8.23 -4.23 -9.87
C GLY A 167 8.45 -3.33 -11.08
N TYR A 168 8.28 -2.03 -10.90
CA TYR A 168 8.33 -1.05 -12.00
C TYR A 168 9.30 0.08 -11.72
N ALA A 169 9.91 0.59 -12.77
CA ALA A 169 10.44 1.95 -12.74
C ALA A 169 9.28 2.96 -12.77
N VAL A 170 9.40 4.05 -12.00
CA VAL A 170 8.38 5.10 -11.97
C VAL A 170 9.00 6.50 -12.00
N TYR A 171 8.40 7.36 -12.81
CA TYR A 171 8.61 8.80 -12.80
C TYR A 171 7.47 9.49 -12.04
N TYR A 172 7.83 10.40 -11.14
CA TYR A 172 6.88 11.29 -10.48
C TYR A 172 7.00 12.68 -11.07
N ASP A 173 5.89 13.21 -11.56
CA ASP A 173 5.81 14.55 -12.11
C ASP A 173 6.15 15.58 -11.01
N PRO A 174 7.19 16.42 -11.19
CA PRO A 174 7.57 17.42 -10.19
C PRO A 174 6.46 18.43 -9.92
N ASP A 175 5.60 18.72 -10.91
CA ASP A 175 4.47 19.64 -10.73
C ASP A 175 3.35 19.03 -9.87
N ALA A 176 3.45 17.73 -9.61
CA ALA A 176 2.55 16.99 -8.74
C ALA A 176 3.19 16.65 -7.39
N ASP A 177 4.45 17.02 -7.13
CA ASP A 177 5.21 16.64 -5.93
C ASP A 177 4.81 17.46 -4.69
N ASN A 178 3.62 17.15 -4.14
CA ASN A 178 3.22 17.61 -2.81
C ASN A 178 2.99 16.43 -1.85
N ASP A 179 3.03 16.69 -0.54
CA ASP A 179 2.95 15.64 0.49
C ASP A 179 1.63 14.83 0.42
N ASP A 180 0.50 15.47 0.07
CA ASP A 180 -0.79 14.79 -0.11
C ASP A 180 -0.77 13.86 -1.33
N PHE A 181 -0.17 14.31 -2.44
CA PHE A 181 0.03 13.53 -3.65
C PHE A 181 0.88 12.28 -3.38
N GLN A 182 2.04 12.45 -2.74
CA GLN A 182 2.91 11.33 -2.42
C GLN A 182 2.24 10.36 -1.45
N SER A 183 1.50 10.87 -0.46
CA SER A 183 0.76 10.04 0.49
C SER A 183 -0.31 9.19 -0.20
N ARG A 184 -1.07 9.77 -1.13
CA ARG A 184 -2.14 9.06 -1.87
C ARG A 184 -1.59 8.00 -2.82
N VAL A 185 -0.57 8.35 -3.62
CA VAL A 185 0.03 7.40 -4.55
C VAL A 185 0.64 6.22 -3.79
N THR A 186 1.37 6.52 -2.73
CA THR A 186 2.01 5.51 -1.88
C THR A 186 0.97 4.63 -1.20
N ALA A 187 -0.05 5.22 -0.59
CA ALA A 187 -1.12 4.46 0.04
C ALA A 187 -1.79 3.52 -0.96
N SER A 188 -2.19 4.03 -2.13
CA SER A 188 -2.89 3.21 -3.13
C SER A 188 -2.02 2.10 -3.71
N LEU A 189 -0.72 2.36 -3.93
CA LEU A 189 0.22 1.35 -4.42
C LEU A 189 0.60 0.33 -3.34
N GLN A 190 0.70 0.76 -2.09
CA GLN A 190 0.88 -0.14 -0.94
C GLN A 190 -0.33 -1.06 -0.78
N TRP A 191 -1.56 -0.53 -0.89
CA TRP A 191 -2.77 -1.32 -0.86
C TRP A 191 -2.82 -2.31 -2.04
N ALA A 192 -2.47 -1.88 -3.26
CA ALA A 192 -2.40 -2.78 -4.43
C ALA A 192 -1.43 -3.95 -4.19
N ARG A 193 -0.29 -3.71 -3.54
CA ARG A 193 0.68 -4.74 -3.15
C ARG A 193 0.11 -5.69 -2.09
N ASP A 194 -0.42 -5.14 -1.00
CA ASP A 194 -0.82 -5.93 0.18
C ASP A 194 -1.99 -6.89 -0.12
N TYR A 195 -2.80 -6.59 -1.14
CA TYR A 195 -3.91 -7.44 -1.58
C TYR A 195 -3.64 -8.27 -2.84
N SER A 196 -2.49 -8.11 -3.50
CA SER A 196 -2.17 -8.85 -4.72
C SER A 196 -1.86 -10.32 -4.45
N ALA A 197 -2.50 -11.22 -5.22
CA ALA A 197 -2.19 -12.65 -5.19
C ALA A 197 -0.77 -12.93 -5.73
N VAL A 198 -0.35 -12.21 -6.76
CA VAL A 198 1.02 -12.28 -7.31
C VAL A 198 2.03 -11.86 -6.25
N ALA A 199 1.73 -10.80 -5.49
CA ALA A 199 2.59 -10.38 -4.39
C ALA A 199 2.63 -11.40 -3.25
N LYS A 200 1.51 -12.05 -2.92
CA LYS A 200 1.49 -13.15 -1.94
C LYS A 200 2.34 -14.35 -2.37
N GLU A 201 2.30 -14.72 -3.65
CA GLU A 201 3.06 -15.84 -4.20
C GLU A 201 4.58 -15.56 -4.27
N LYS A 202 4.96 -14.33 -4.64
CA LYS A 202 6.37 -13.92 -4.80
C LYS A 202 7.00 -13.31 -3.54
N GLY A 203 6.28 -13.29 -2.43
CA GLY A 203 6.67 -12.59 -1.21
C GLY A 203 6.31 -11.10 -1.29
N GLN A 204 5.34 -10.66 -0.49
CA GLN A 204 4.81 -9.30 -0.54
C GLN A 204 5.89 -8.24 -0.26
N ALA A 205 6.93 -8.61 0.47
CA ALA A 205 8.05 -7.75 0.83
C ALA A 205 9.00 -7.44 -0.33
N SER A 206 8.93 -8.12 -1.48
CA SER A 206 9.90 -7.96 -2.58
C SER A 206 9.40 -7.10 -3.76
N TRP A 207 8.14 -6.64 -3.74
CA TRP A 207 7.63 -5.69 -4.74
C TRP A 207 8.03 -4.25 -4.41
N ALA A 208 8.53 -3.50 -5.39
CA ALA A 208 8.69 -2.06 -5.24
C ALA A 208 8.55 -1.23 -6.53
N LEU A 209 8.50 0.07 -6.32
CA LEU A 209 8.60 1.08 -7.35
C LEU A 209 10.00 1.68 -7.28
N HIS A 210 10.78 1.48 -8.33
CA HIS A 210 12.08 2.09 -8.48
C HIS A 210 11.91 3.52 -8.98
N ARG A 211 11.97 4.50 -8.07
CA ARG A 211 11.86 5.93 -8.42
C ARG A 211 13.04 6.34 -9.29
N ILE A 212 12.74 6.84 -10.47
CA ILE A 212 13.70 7.49 -11.36
C ILE A 212 13.54 9.01 -11.22
N GLN A 213 14.65 9.72 -11.29
CA GLN A 213 14.66 11.18 -11.26
C GLN A 213 14.01 11.73 -12.53
N TRP A 214 13.11 12.71 -12.38
CA TRP A 214 12.53 13.39 -13.53
C TRP A 214 13.60 14.18 -14.29
N PRO A 215 13.73 14.04 -15.62
CA PRO A 215 14.76 14.74 -16.39
C PRO A 215 14.49 16.25 -16.46
N ALA A 216 15.55 17.06 -16.39
CA ALA A 216 15.44 18.53 -16.48
C ALA A 216 15.05 19.00 -17.91
N GLY A 217 14.30 20.11 -18.01
CA GLY A 217 13.98 20.81 -19.27
C GLY A 217 12.51 20.79 -19.69
N GLY A 218 12.07 21.83 -20.42
CA GLY A 218 10.67 22.26 -20.65
C GLY A 218 9.75 21.41 -21.55
N THR A 219 8.74 22.08 -22.12
CA THR A 219 7.41 21.61 -22.60
C THR A 219 7.34 20.63 -23.80
N ASP A 220 8.40 19.88 -24.11
CA ASP A 220 8.33 18.81 -25.14
C ASP A 220 7.27 17.76 -24.77
N ALA A 221 6.74 17.04 -25.77
CA ALA A 221 5.80 15.93 -25.60
C ALA A 221 6.28 14.99 -24.48
N ARG A 222 5.63 15.11 -23.31
CA ARG A 222 6.11 14.60 -22.02
C ARG A 222 6.65 13.17 -22.07
N PHE A 223 5.92 12.25 -22.72
CA PHE A 223 6.32 10.84 -22.76
C PHE A 223 7.55 10.59 -23.64
N GLU A 224 7.77 11.33 -24.72
CA GLU A 224 8.96 11.18 -25.57
C GLU A 224 10.26 11.53 -24.83
N ARG A 225 10.20 12.55 -23.98
CA ARG A 225 11.34 12.90 -23.11
C ARG A 225 11.62 11.77 -22.11
N LEU A 226 10.58 11.27 -21.44
CA LEU A 226 10.71 10.18 -20.46
C LEU A 226 11.18 8.88 -21.11
N ARG A 227 10.76 8.56 -22.34
CA ARG A 227 11.26 7.39 -23.09
C ARG A 227 12.77 7.49 -23.33
N ARG A 228 13.24 8.63 -23.82
CA ARG A 228 14.68 8.87 -24.06
C ARG A 228 15.48 8.76 -22.77
N ASP A 229 15.04 9.40 -21.69
CA ASP A 229 15.71 9.32 -20.39
C ASP A 229 15.73 7.88 -19.88
N PHE A 230 14.59 7.19 -19.93
CA PHE A 230 14.46 5.80 -19.50
C PHE A 230 15.43 4.88 -20.24
N GLN A 231 15.59 5.04 -21.55
CA GLN A 231 16.55 4.26 -22.34
C GLN A 231 17.99 4.38 -21.82
N THR A 232 18.37 5.52 -21.23
CA THR A 232 19.72 5.72 -20.68
C THR A 232 19.94 5.05 -19.32
N VAL A 233 18.88 4.91 -18.52
CA VAL A 233 18.96 4.37 -17.15
C VAL A 233 18.46 2.93 -17.02
N ARG A 234 17.71 2.43 -18.01
CA ARG A 234 17.02 1.13 -17.99
C ARG A 234 17.93 -0.04 -17.65
N ASP A 235 19.14 -0.06 -18.22
CA ASP A 235 20.03 -1.21 -18.07
C ASP A 235 20.70 -1.26 -16.70
N ALA A 236 20.73 -0.12 -15.99
CA ALA A 236 21.19 0.01 -14.61
C ALA A 236 20.09 -0.33 -13.57
N LEU A 237 18.85 -0.57 -14.00
CA LEU A 237 17.77 -0.92 -13.09
C LEU A 237 18.05 -2.27 -12.40
N PRO A 238 17.67 -2.42 -11.11
CA PRO A 238 17.78 -3.67 -10.39
C PRO A 238 17.14 -4.85 -11.14
N GLU A 239 17.70 -6.04 -10.94
CA GLU A 239 17.14 -7.28 -11.48
C GLU A 239 15.68 -7.46 -11.02
N GLY A 240 14.81 -7.80 -11.97
CA GLY A 240 13.37 -8.00 -11.77
C GLY A 240 12.48 -6.75 -11.83
N ILE A 241 13.06 -5.54 -11.88
CA ILE A 241 12.32 -4.35 -12.31
C ILE A 241 12.03 -4.47 -13.82
N LEU A 242 10.77 -4.28 -14.21
CA LEU A 242 10.38 -4.34 -15.61
C LEU A 242 11.07 -3.24 -16.42
N ARG A 243 11.70 -3.67 -17.52
CA ARG A 243 12.47 -2.82 -18.46
C ARG A 243 11.69 -2.52 -19.74
N ASN A 244 10.60 -3.24 -19.96
CA ASN A 244 9.75 -3.19 -21.15
C ASN A 244 8.51 -2.28 -20.95
N VAL A 245 8.43 -1.60 -19.82
CA VAL A 245 7.41 -0.61 -19.46
C VAL A 245 7.93 0.21 -18.29
N PHE A 246 7.62 1.50 -18.26
CA PHE A 246 7.78 2.32 -17.05
C PHE A 246 6.47 3.02 -16.71
N LEU A 247 6.33 3.40 -15.45
CA LEU A 247 5.15 4.09 -14.95
C LEU A 247 5.38 5.61 -14.86
N VAL A 248 4.32 6.38 -15.04
CA VAL A 248 4.32 7.81 -14.76
C VAL A 248 3.13 8.17 -13.89
N ALA A 249 3.42 8.76 -12.74
CA ALA A 249 2.44 9.36 -11.83
C ALA A 249 2.50 10.88 -11.97
N ASP A 250 1.45 11.45 -12.56
CA ASP A 250 1.24 12.89 -12.73
C ASP A 250 0.02 13.38 -11.97
N ARG A 251 -0.23 14.69 -12.07
CA ARG A 251 -1.38 15.34 -11.47
C ARG A 251 -2.72 14.69 -11.86
N ASP A 252 -2.91 14.33 -13.12
CA ASP A 252 -4.15 13.71 -13.61
C ASP A 252 -4.36 12.31 -13.03
N SER A 253 -3.29 11.50 -12.97
CA SER A 253 -3.30 10.16 -12.39
C SER A 253 -3.63 10.18 -10.91
N VAL A 254 -3.26 11.24 -10.17
CA VAL A 254 -3.57 11.35 -8.74
C VAL A 254 -4.93 11.97 -8.47
N HIS A 255 -5.37 12.90 -9.31
CA HIS A 255 -6.72 13.43 -9.25
C HIS A 255 -7.76 12.55 -9.94
N SER A 256 -7.36 11.39 -10.48
CA SER A 256 -8.24 10.41 -11.11
C SER A 256 -9.28 9.77 -10.18
N VAL A 257 -9.35 10.19 -8.91
CA VAL A 257 -10.52 9.96 -8.05
C VAL A 257 -11.69 10.82 -8.60
N LEU A 258 -12.25 10.38 -9.72
CA LEU A 258 -13.11 11.15 -10.62
C LEU A 258 -14.50 11.46 -10.04
N HIS A 259 -14.84 11.00 -8.84
CA HIS A 259 -16.04 11.45 -8.12
C HIS A 259 -15.77 12.68 -7.26
N GLY A 260 -15.65 13.83 -7.94
CA GLY A 260 -15.70 15.16 -7.32
C GLY A 260 -16.95 15.39 -6.48
N ALA A 261 -16.87 16.26 -5.47
CA ALA A 261 -17.93 16.79 -4.58
C ALA A 261 -18.95 15.82 -3.91
N ARG A 262 -19.11 14.57 -4.36
CA ARG A 262 -20.03 13.55 -3.84
C ARG A 262 -19.31 12.32 -3.25
N GLY A 263 -18.04 12.46 -2.88
CA GLY A 263 -17.44 11.66 -1.80
C GLY A 263 -17.29 10.15 -2.05
N GLY A 264 -16.78 9.73 -3.21
CA GLY A 264 -16.36 8.35 -3.44
C GLY A 264 -14.84 8.23 -3.52
N GLY A 265 -14.16 8.01 -2.39
CA GLY A 265 -12.71 7.78 -2.34
C GLY A 265 -12.33 6.34 -2.73
N PHE A 266 -12.73 5.90 -3.92
CA PHE A 266 -12.57 4.51 -4.36
C PHE A 266 -11.21 4.29 -5.02
N VAL A 267 -10.51 3.25 -4.58
CA VAL A 267 -9.16 2.90 -5.09
C VAL A 267 -9.22 2.40 -6.54
N ASP A 268 -10.36 1.84 -6.97
CA ASP A 268 -10.60 1.35 -8.34
C ASP A 268 -10.66 2.48 -9.39
N ASP A 269 -10.91 3.72 -8.98
CA ASP A 269 -10.92 4.89 -9.86
C ASP A 269 -9.50 5.42 -10.14
N MET A 270 -8.53 5.02 -9.30
CA MET A 270 -7.17 5.48 -9.44
C MET A 270 -6.42 4.70 -10.53
N TRP A 271 -5.68 5.43 -11.35
CA TRP A 271 -4.84 4.85 -12.40
C TRP A 271 -3.46 5.52 -12.46
N ALA A 272 -2.50 4.87 -13.10
CA ALA A 272 -1.21 5.43 -13.49
C ALA A 272 -1.01 5.26 -15.00
N TRP A 273 -0.13 6.07 -15.59
CA TRP A 273 0.28 5.85 -16.98
C TRP A 273 1.29 4.70 -17.03
N ALA A 274 1.05 3.72 -17.91
CA ALA A 274 2.04 2.76 -18.35
C ALA A 274 2.55 3.18 -19.73
N VAL A 275 3.85 3.40 -19.86
CA VAL A 275 4.48 3.95 -21.06
C VAL A 275 5.37 2.89 -21.70
N ASP A 276 5.20 2.73 -23.01
CA ASP A 276 6.06 1.88 -23.83
C ASP A 276 7.38 2.61 -24.12
N PRO A 277 8.53 2.11 -23.62
CA PRO A 277 9.84 2.72 -23.85
C PRO A 277 10.34 2.58 -25.29
N GLU A 278 9.79 1.65 -26.07
CA GLU A 278 10.22 1.35 -27.44
C GLU A 278 9.27 1.92 -28.50
N HIS A 279 8.16 2.55 -28.09
CA HIS A 279 7.23 3.15 -29.03
C HIS A 279 7.89 4.27 -29.82
N ARG A 280 7.71 4.24 -31.14
CA ARG A 280 8.14 5.29 -32.06
C ARG A 280 6.91 5.79 -32.80
N HIS A 281 6.72 7.09 -32.84
CA HIS A 281 5.77 7.68 -33.76
C HIS A 281 6.17 7.31 -35.19
N ARG A 282 5.21 6.81 -35.99
CA ARG A 282 5.43 6.61 -37.42
C ARG A 282 5.49 7.99 -38.07
N ASP A 283 6.70 8.45 -38.37
CA ASP A 283 6.91 9.66 -39.15
C ASP A 283 6.32 9.43 -40.56
N GLY A 284 5.14 9.99 -40.85
CA GLY A 284 4.55 9.97 -42.20
C GLY A 284 3.03 9.90 -42.31
N ASP A 285 2.30 9.47 -41.27
CA ASP A 285 0.85 9.22 -41.38
C ASP A 285 0.01 10.45 -40.94
N GLU A 286 0.23 11.61 -41.58
CA GLU A 286 -0.74 12.72 -41.56
C GLU A 286 -1.98 12.44 -42.44
N GLN A 287 -1.98 11.33 -43.19
CA GLN A 287 -3.07 10.96 -44.08
C GLN A 287 -3.87 9.77 -43.53
N GLU A 288 -5.14 10.07 -43.22
CA GLU A 288 -6.20 9.14 -42.84
C GLU A 288 -6.06 8.56 -41.43
N ARG A 289 -6.41 9.39 -40.43
CA ARG A 289 -6.62 8.99 -39.04
C ARG A 289 -7.69 7.89 -38.96
N GLU A 290 -7.26 6.61 -39.03
CA GLU A 290 -8.01 5.54 -38.40
C GLU A 290 -8.25 5.94 -36.93
N PRO A 291 -9.48 5.82 -36.43
CA PRO A 291 -9.79 6.19 -35.06
C PRO A 291 -9.07 5.22 -34.12
N ALA A 292 -7.98 5.74 -33.53
CA ALA A 292 -7.22 5.23 -32.40
C ALA A 292 -6.12 4.21 -32.74
N ALA A 293 -5.01 4.68 -33.33
CA ALA A 293 -3.73 3.98 -33.22
C ALA A 293 -3.21 4.04 -31.76
N TYR A 294 -2.51 3.00 -31.32
CA TYR A 294 -1.89 2.94 -29.99
C TYR A 294 -0.87 4.09 -29.80
N PRO A 295 -1.05 4.98 -28.80
CA PRO A 295 -0.21 6.18 -28.66
C PRO A 295 1.12 5.92 -27.92
N GLY A 296 1.48 4.65 -27.68
CA GLY A 296 2.68 4.28 -26.91
C GLY A 296 2.54 4.46 -25.39
N TYR A 297 1.33 4.69 -24.90
CA TYR A 297 1.02 4.74 -23.47
C TYR A 297 -0.45 4.38 -23.23
N MET A 298 -0.77 3.97 -22.00
CA MET A 298 -2.14 3.69 -21.60
C MET A 298 -2.35 3.93 -20.10
N ARG A 299 -3.61 4.06 -19.69
CA ARG A 299 -3.97 4.08 -18.27
C ARG A 299 -4.05 2.66 -17.74
N VAL A 300 -3.52 2.42 -16.56
CA VAL A 300 -3.65 1.14 -15.83
C VAL A 300 -4.17 1.43 -14.44
N ARG A 301 -5.24 0.74 -14.03
CA ARG A 301 -5.76 0.87 -12.66
C ARG A 301 -4.70 0.44 -11.65
N LEU A 302 -4.55 1.17 -10.56
CA LEU A 302 -3.43 0.94 -9.62
C LEU A 302 -3.42 -0.49 -9.07
N GLN A 303 -4.58 -1.04 -8.72
CA GLN A 303 -4.68 -2.43 -8.24
C GLN A 303 -4.24 -3.47 -9.29
N GLN A 304 -4.38 -3.15 -10.57
CA GLN A 304 -4.08 -4.07 -11.66
C GLN A 304 -2.62 -4.01 -12.07
N LEU A 305 -1.88 -2.97 -11.63
CA LEU A 305 -0.43 -2.89 -11.80
C LEU A 305 0.27 -4.13 -11.22
N VAL A 306 -0.10 -4.58 -10.02
CA VAL A 306 0.57 -5.72 -9.35
C VAL A 306 -0.01 -7.07 -9.79
N ASN A 307 -1.28 -7.10 -10.20
CA ASN A 307 -1.98 -8.32 -10.60
C ASN A 307 -1.84 -8.59 -12.10
N ASN A 308 -2.88 -8.23 -12.88
CA ASN A 308 -2.99 -8.62 -14.28
C ASN A 308 -1.92 -7.97 -15.16
N PHE A 309 -1.57 -6.71 -14.90
CA PHE A 309 -0.62 -5.98 -15.74
C PHE A 309 0.80 -6.50 -15.57
N TYR A 310 1.27 -6.72 -14.33
CA TYR A 310 2.61 -7.26 -14.10
C TYR A 310 2.75 -8.65 -14.72
N ALA A 311 1.77 -9.54 -14.50
CA ALA A 311 1.76 -10.88 -15.05
C ALA A 311 1.82 -10.87 -16.59
N ALA A 312 1.08 -9.98 -17.25
CA ALA A 312 1.09 -9.83 -18.70
C ALA A 312 2.44 -9.31 -19.26
N ARG A 313 3.27 -8.66 -18.43
CA ARG A 313 4.54 -8.03 -18.86
C ARG A 313 5.80 -8.79 -18.46
N GLN A 314 5.75 -9.68 -17.47
CA GLN A 314 6.93 -10.37 -16.94
C GLN A 314 7.26 -11.70 -17.65
N GLY A 315 6.30 -12.34 -18.32
CA GLY A 315 6.44 -13.70 -18.87
C GLY A 315 7.15 -13.82 -20.22
N SER A 316 7.52 -15.05 -20.60
CA SER A 316 8.02 -15.40 -21.94
C SER A 316 6.99 -15.16 -23.04
N GLU A 317 5.70 -15.28 -22.70
CA GLU A 317 4.55 -14.95 -23.54
C GLU A 317 4.03 -13.55 -23.18
N MET A 318 4.93 -12.57 -23.24
CA MET A 318 4.63 -11.18 -22.93
C MET A 318 3.55 -10.63 -23.87
N VAL A 319 2.46 -10.10 -23.31
CA VAL A 319 1.37 -9.49 -24.09
C VAL A 319 1.81 -8.10 -24.57
N PRO A 320 1.72 -7.77 -25.86
CA PRO A 320 2.07 -6.45 -26.38
C PRO A 320 1.26 -5.32 -25.72
N LEU A 321 1.90 -4.18 -25.45
CA LEU A 321 1.21 -3.03 -24.83
C LEU A 321 0.07 -2.50 -25.70
N GLU A 322 0.18 -2.61 -27.02
CA GLU A 322 -0.91 -2.28 -27.96
C GLU A 322 -2.16 -3.14 -27.73
N THR A 323 -1.99 -4.45 -27.51
CA THR A 323 -3.09 -5.35 -27.17
C THR A 323 -3.72 -4.97 -25.83
N LEU A 324 -2.89 -4.69 -24.83
CA LEU A 324 -3.38 -4.27 -23.51
C LEU A 324 -4.10 -2.91 -23.58
N TRP A 325 -3.64 -1.99 -24.43
CA TRP A 325 -4.30 -0.73 -24.68
C TRP A 325 -5.67 -0.92 -25.37
N ALA A 326 -5.78 -1.84 -26.31
CA ALA A 326 -7.07 -2.20 -26.92
C ALA A 326 -8.07 -2.76 -25.89
N CYS A 327 -7.59 -3.62 -24.96
CA CYS A 327 -8.40 -4.06 -23.81
C CYS A 327 -8.80 -2.89 -22.91
N ALA A 328 -7.87 -1.96 -22.64
CA ALA A 328 -8.14 -0.76 -21.86
C ALA A 328 -9.23 0.09 -22.50
N GLN A 329 -9.24 0.28 -23.82
CA GLN A 329 -10.27 1.06 -24.52
C GLN A 329 -11.69 0.51 -24.32
N ARG A 330 -11.82 -0.80 -24.08
CA ARG A 330 -13.10 -1.48 -23.82
C ARG A 330 -13.46 -1.54 -22.33
N SER A 331 -12.53 -1.16 -21.46
CA SER A 331 -12.69 -1.17 -20.01
C SER A 331 -13.26 0.14 -19.49
N TYR A 332 -13.91 0.08 -18.32
CA TYR A 332 -14.43 1.28 -17.66
C TYR A 332 -13.30 2.30 -17.40
N GLU A 333 -13.59 3.58 -17.70
CA GLU A 333 -12.65 4.73 -17.71
C GLU A 333 -11.45 4.60 -18.67
N ARG A 334 -11.55 3.71 -19.66
CA ARG A 334 -10.47 3.42 -20.62
C ARG A 334 -9.14 3.05 -19.95
N ALA A 335 -9.20 2.44 -18.78
CA ALA A 335 -8.06 2.01 -17.99
C ALA A 335 -7.96 0.49 -17.98
N PHE A 336 -6.77 -0.03 -18.24
CA PHE A 336 -6.52 -1.46 -18.29
C PHE A 336 -6.88 -2.12 -16.97
N VAL A 337 -7.65 -3.21 -17.07
CA VAL A 337 -8.02 -4.06 -15.93
C VAL A 337 -7.58 -5.51 -16.10
N SER A 338 -7.78 -6.08 -17.30
CA SER A 338 -7.54 -7.49 -17.63
C SER A 338 -7.46 -7.64 -19.14
N VAL A 339 -6.98 -8.78 -19.62
CA VAL A 339 -7.11 -9.20 -21.03
C VAL A 339 -8.44 -9.92 -21.29
N ARG A 340 -9.17 -10.28 -20.24
CA ARG A 340 -10.43 -11.02 -20.30
C ARG A 340 -11.61 -10.06 -20.41
N GLU A 341 -12.45 -10.25 -21.41
CA GLU A 341 -13.53 -9.32 -21.72
C GLU A 341 -14.56 -9.20 -20.61
N GLU A 342 -14.83 -10.29 -19.88
CA GLU A 342 -15.79 -10.29 -18.77
C GLU A 342 -15.35 -9.42 -17.59
N ASP A 343 -14.07 -9.05 -17.51
CA ASP A 343 -13.52 -8.20 -16.44
C ASP A 343 -13.62 -6.70 -16.79
N PHE A 344 -13.87 -6.33 -18.04
CA PHE A 344 -13.78 -4.93 -18.52
C PHE A 344 -14.74 -3.96 -17.82
N GLN A 345 -15.91 -4.46 -17.43
CA GLN A 345 -16.95 -3.68 -16.75
C GLN A 345 -16.96 -3.91 -15.23
N LYS A 346 -16.02 -4.71 -14.71
CA LYS A 346 -15.92 -4.94 -13.28
C LYS A 346 -15.32 -3.70 -12.62
N TRP A 347 -16.06 -3.19 -11.65
CA TRP A 347 -15.71 -2.02 -10.87
C TRP A 347 -16.37 -2.16 -9.50
N VAL A 348 -15.62 -1.89 -8.44
CA VAL A 348 -16.15 -1.96 -7.07
C VAL A 348 -16.01 -0.59 -6.42
N GLY A 349 -17.15 0.02 -6.11
CA GLY A 349 -17.25 1.29 -5.40
C GLY A 349 -17.07 1.14 -3.89
N THR A 350 -16.09 0.36 -3.43
CA THR A 350 -15.71 0.26 -2.02
C THR A 350 -14.21 0.47 -1.86
N ARG A 351 -13.77 0.87 -0.65
CA ARG A 351 -12.33 0.91 -0.31
C ARG A 351 -11.71 -0.48 -0.27
N ASP A 352 -12.55 -1.50 -0.01
CA ASP A 352 -12.16 -2.90 -0.03
C ASP A 352 -12.20 -3.43 -1.47
N VAL A 353 -11.00 -3.69 -2.01
CA VAL A 353 -10.63 -4.50 -3.18
C VAL A 353 -11.60 -4.63 -4.36
N GLY A 354 -11.09 -4.15 -5.50
CA GLY A 354 -11.64 -4.24 -6.84
C GLY A 354 -11.78 -5.67 -7.36
N SER A 355 -13.03 -6.04 -7.65
CA SER A 355 -13.56 -6.44 -8.96
C SER A 355 -12.88 -7.58 -9.76
N CYS A 356 -11.56 -7.78 -9.67
CA CYS A 356 -10.79 -8.73 -10.48
C CYS A 356 -9.75 -9.58 -9.72
N LEU A 357 -9.65 -9.50 -8.39
CA LEU A 357 -8.81 -10.43 -7.62
C LEU A 357 -9.38 -11.85 -7.71
N ARG A 358 -8.72 -12.75 -8.45
CA ARG A 358 -9.00 -14.20 -8.35
C ARG A 358 -7.93 -14.90 -7.55
N GLN A 359 -8.38 -15.75 -6.62
CA GLN A 359 -7.70 -17.00 -6.28
C GLN A 359 -7.74 -17.91 -7.54
N ARG A 360 -6.60 -18.00 -8.24
CA ARG A 360 -5.99 -19.20 -8.85
C ARG A 360 -6.85 -20.37 -9.40
N GLU A 361 -8.05 -20.20 -9.95
CA GLU A 361 -8.84 -21.35 -10.47
C GLU A 361 -8.74 -21.67 -11.98
N LEU A 362 -7.94 -20.96 -12.79
CA LEU A 362 -8.05 -21.11 -14.27
C LEU A 362 -6.76 -21.36 -15.06
N TRP A 363 -5.65 -21.71 -14.42
CA TRP A 363 -4.46 -22.16 -15.16
C TRP A 363 -4.38 -23.69 -15.32
N GLU A 364 -5.16 -24.48 -14.57
CA GLU A 364 -5.17 -25.94 -14.69
C GLU A 364 -5.99 -26.47 -15.89
N GLN A 365 -6.87 -25.66 -16.49
CA GLN A 365 -7.68 -26.10 -17.63
C GLN A 365 -6.92 -26.11 -18.98
N GLY A 366 -5.71 -25.58 -19.02
CA GLY A 366 -4.87 -25.54 -20.23
C GLY A 366 -3.94 -26.75 -20.42
N GLN A 367 -3.67 -27.54 -19.37
CA GLN A 367 -2.74 -28.69 -19.45
C GLN A 367 -3.43 -30.07 -19.34
N GLY A 368 -4.74 -30.13 -19.11
CA GLY A 368 -5.51 -31.37 -18.96
C GLY A 368 -5.98 -32.06 -20.26
N ARG A 369 -5.30 -31.89 -21.40
CA ARG A 369 -5.61 -32.63 -22.64
C ARG A 369 -4.40 -33.39 -23.19
N ARG A 370 -3.71 -34.14 -22.32
CA ARG A 370 -2.83 -35.24 -22.75
C ARG A 370 -2.84 -36.38 -21.74
N SER A 371 -3.89 -37.20 -21.77
CA SER A 371 -3.77 -38.65 -21.53
C SER A 371 -5.13 -39.32 -21.63
N GLN A 372 -5.12 -40.52 -22.19
CA GLN A 372 -6.18 -41.54 -22.20
C GLN A 372 -7.09 -41.55 -23.42
N GLY A 373 -6.49 -42.00 -24.54
CA GLY A 373 -7.18 -42.89 -25.46
C GLY A 373 -6.61 -44.29 -25.31
N GLN A 374 -7.35 -45.19 -24.67
CA GLN A 374 -7.33 -46.62 -24.98
C GLN A 374 -8.79 -47.09 -25.06
N PRO A 375 -9.17 -47.84 -26.11
CA PRO A 375 -10.55 -48.28 -26.29
C PRO A 375 -10.83 -49.54 -25.46
N PRO A 376 -12.10 -49.85 -25.16
CA PRO A 376 -12.46 -51.10 -24.52
C PRO A 376 -12.36 -52.25 -25.52
N ILE A 377 -12.04 -53.43 -24.98
CA ILE A 377 -11.84 -54.76 -25.58
C ILE A 377 -12.30 -54.93 -27.03
#